data_AF-A0A815UJX8-F1
#
_entry.id   AF-A0A815UJX8-F1
#
_cell.length_a   1.000
_cell.length_b   1.000
_cell.length_c   1.000
_cell.angle_alpha   90.00
_cell.angle_beta   90.00
_cell.angle_gamma   90.00
#
_symmetry.space_group_name_H-M   'P 1'
#
loop_
_entity.id
_entity.type
_entity.pdbx_description
1 polymer ?
#
loop_
_entity_poly.entity_id
_entity_poly.type
_entity_poly.pdbx_seq_one_letter_code
_entity_poly.pdbx_strand_id
1 'polypeptide(L)'
;MSDRVNLQCALLFDCDEKTSIHRCMERGRDSGRIDDNEETLKKRIATYQGSTKAVIQYYEKENLVKQIDVANDVVEENLFSRSAVLMIISFLNLSFNKLV
;
A
#
# COMPACT_ATOMS: atom_id res chain seq x y z
N MET A 1 14.54 3.10 18.54
CA MET A 1 14.78 3.49 17.13
C MET A 1 15.24 4.93 17.12
N SER A 2 16.33 5.23 16.42
CA SER A 2 17.04 6.53 16.44
C SER A 2 16.20 7.70 15.90
N ASP A 3 16.34 8.90 16.50
CA ASP A 3 15.71 10.19 16.16
C ASP A 3 15.97 10.73 14.73
N ARG A 4 16.41 9.88 13.80
CA ARG A 4 16.75 10.28 12.42
C ARG A 4 15.58 10.24 11.46
N VAL A 5 14.46 9.62 11.84
CA VAL A 5 13.29 9.46 10.95
C VAL A 5 12.03 9.80 11.72
N ASN A 6 11.28 10.79 11.22
CA ASN A 6 9.93 11.08 11.68
C ASN A 6 8.92 10.30 10.82
N LEU A 7 8.56 9.10 11.26
CA LEU A 7 7.56 8.28 10.58
C LEU A 7 6.16 8.79 10.90
N GLN A 8 5.41 9.20 9.87
CA GLN A 8 4.06 9.74 10.04
C GLN A 8 2.95 8.69 9.87
N CYS A 9 3.10 7.81 8.88
CA CYS A 9 2.19 6.70 8.62
C CYS A 9 2.82 5.69 7.65
N ALA A 10 2.17 4.53 7.52
CA ALA A 10 2.42 3.53 6.50
C ALA A 10 1.15 3.39 5.62
N LEU A 11 1.28 3.57 4.31
CA LEU A 11 0.16 3.39 3.38
C LEU A 11 0.05 1.91 2.99
N LEU A 12 -1.12 1.32 3.21
CA LEU A 12 -1.44 -0.04 2.78
C LEU A 12 -2.41 0.03 1.61
N PHE A 13 -1.91 -0.23 0.40
CA PHE A 13 -2.74 -0.38 -0.79
C PHE A 13 -3.25 -1.81 -0.84
N ASP A 14 -4.55 -1.96 -0.61
CA ASP A 14 -5.22 -3.25 -0.59
C ASP A 14 -6.11 -3.42 -1.82
N CYS A 15 -6.04 -4.58 -2.46
CA CYS A 15 -6.94 -4.93 -3.55
C CYS A 15 -7.00 -6.45 -3.67
N ASP A 16 -8.07 -6.93 -4.32
CA ASP A 16 -8.25 -8.36 -4.50
C ASP A 16 -7.16 -8.96 -5.41
N GLU A 17 -6.83 -10.23 -5.15
CA GLU A 17 -5.80 -10.96 -5.88
C GLU A 17 -6.07 -11.00 -7.39
N LYS A 18 -7.34 -11.13 -7.80
CA LYS A 18 -7.72 -11.20 -9.22
C LYS A 18 -7.42 -9.88 -9.92
N THR A 19 -7.78 -8.76 -9.33
CA THR A 19 -7.48 -7.42 -9.84
C THR A 19 -5.97 -7.18 -9.92
N SER A 20 -5.22 -7.57 -8.89
CA SER A 20 -3.75 -7.48 -8.88
C SER A 20 -3.11 -8.27 -10.02
N ILE A 21 -3.52 -9.52 -10.20
CA ILE A 21 -3.02 -10.39 -11.27
C ILE A 21 -3.39 -9.80 -12.64
N HIS A 22 -4.65 -9.41 -12.83
CA HIS A 22 -5.14 -8.85 -14.09
C HIS A 22 -4.31 -7.62 -14.52
N ARG A 23 -4.13 -6.65 -13.62
CA ARG A 23 -3.33 -5.43 -13.88
C ARG A 23 -1.87 -5.75 -14.21
N CYS A 24 -1.26 -6.70 -13.51
CA CYS A 24 0.12 -7.13 -13.80
C CYS A 24 0.24 -7.84 -15.15
N MET A 25 -0.74 -8.69 -15.51
CA MET A 25 -0.77 -9.37 -16.81
C MET A 25 -0.94 -8.39 -17.97
N GLU A 26 -1.81 -7.37 -17.84
CA GLU A 26 -1.94 -6.32 -18.86
C GLU A 26 -0.63 -5.55 -19.06
N ARG A 27 0.02 -5.15 -17.96
CA ARG A 27 1.35 -4.51 -18.03
C ARG A 27 2.41 -5.40 -18.68
N GLY A 28 2.38 -6.71 -18.41
CA GLY A 28 3.32 -7.67 -19.00
C GLY A 28 3.19 -7.75 -20.52
N ARG A 29 1.95 -7.69 -21.04
CA ARG A 29 1.68 -7.67 -22.49
C ARG A 29 2.28 -6.44 -23.17
N ASP A 30 2.08 -5.27 -22.58
CA ASP A 30 2.52 -4.00 -23.18
C ASP A 30 4.03 -3.76 -23.05
N SER A 31 4.68 -4.38 -22.05
CA SER A 31 6.10 -4.20 -21.76
C SER A 31 7.02 -5.26 -22.39
N GLY A 32 6.47 -6.31 -22.99
CA GLY A 32 7.25 -7.43 -23.55
C GLY A 32 7.87 -8.36 -22.50
N ARG A 33 7.34 -8.34 -21.27
CA ARG A 33 7.80 -9.20 -20.18
C ARG A 33 7.24 -10.62 -20.31
N ILE A 34 8.07 -11.53 -20.82
CA ILE A 34 7.73 -12.94 -21.03
C ILE A 34 7.63 -13.71 -19.68
N ASP A 35 8.21 -13.17 -18.60
CA ASP A 35 8.24 -13.77 -17.27
C ASP A 35 6.97 -13.54 -16.43
N ASP A 36 6.11 -12.59 -16.82
CA ASP A 36 4.85 -12.32 -16.12
C ASP A 36 3.78 -13.33 -16.56
N ASN A 37 3.80 -14.50 -15.92
CA ASN A 37 2.75 -15.52 -16.01
C ASN A 37 1.93 -15.57 -14.71
N GLU A 38 0.68 -16.02 -14.83
CA GLU A 38 -0.27 -16.08 -13.71
C GLU A 38 0.28 -16.88 -12.52
N GLU A 39 0.96 -18.00 -12.76
CA GLU A 39 1.53 -18.84 -11.71
C GLU A 39 2.61 -18.09 -10.90
N THR A 40 3.46 -17.33 -11.58
CA THR A 40 4.51 -16.52 -10.95
C THR A 40 3.91 -15.37 -10.15
N LEU A 41 2.87 -14.72 -10.66
CA LEU A 41 2.17 -13.64 -9.94
C LEU A 41 1.49 -14.16 -8.68
N LYS A 42 0.83 -15.33 -8.74
CA LYS A 42 0.24 -16.00 -7.56
C LYS A 42 1.29 -16.30 -6.50
N LYS A 43 2.45 -16.83 -6.89
CA LYS A 43 3.57 -17.08 -5.97
C LYS A 43 4.07 -15.79 -5.32
N ARG A 44 4.26 -14.71 -6.10
CA ARG A 44 4.67 -13.39 -5.59
C ARG A 44 3.68 -12.86 -4.55
N ILE A 45 2.37 -12.97 -4.81
CA ILE A 45 1.31 -12.53 -3.89
C ILE A 45 1.33 -13.36 -2.61
N ALA A 46 1.43 -14.69 -2.71
CA ALA A 46 1.52 -15.56 -1.53
C ALA A 46 2.74 -15.25 -0.66
N THR A 47 3.92 -15.02 -1.28
CA THR A 47 5.12 -14.59 -0.55
C THR A 47 4.92 -13.22 0.11
N TYR A 48 4.34 -12.25 -0.60
CA TYR A 48 4.03 -10.94 -0.04
C TYR A 48 3.12 -11.04 1.19
N GLN A 49 2.04 -11.82 1.11
CA GLN A 49 1.12 -12.04 2.23
C GLN A 49 1.81 -12.73 3.43
N GLY A 50 2.67 -13.71 3.17
CA GLY A 50 3.43 -14.41 4.21
C GLY A 50 4.48 -13.54 4.90
N SER A 51 5.25 -12.78 4.13
CA SER A 51 6.38 -11.99 4.65
C SER A 51 5.99 -10.62 5.18
N THR A 52 4.95 -9.98 4.63
CA THR A 52 4.61 -8.58 4.94
C THR A 52 3.61 -8.48 6.09
N LYS A 53 2.88 -9.56 6.41
CA LYS A 53 1.87 -9.56 7.49
C LYS A 53 2.43 -9.10 8.84
N ALA A 54 3.63 -9.53 9.21
CA ALA A 54 4.27 -9.11 10.46
C ALA A 54 4.58 -7.60 10.49
N VAL A 55 4.96 -7.03 9.34
CA VAL A 55 5.24 -5.59 9.20
C VAL A 55 3.95 -4.78 9.32
N ILE A 56 2.88 -5.21 8.66
CA ILE A 56 1.56 -4.58 8.74
C ILE A 56 1.05 -4.61 10.19
N GLN A 57 1.07 -5.78 10.83
CA GLN A 57 0.64 -5.94 12.22
C GLN A 57 1.43 -5.09 13.21
N TYR A 58 2.73 -4.89 12.95
CA TYR A 58 3.55 -4.00 13.76
C TYR A 58 3.05 -2.55 13.66
N TYR A 59 2.88 -2.01 12.45
CA TYR A 59 2.42 -0.64 12.27
C TYR A 59 0.92 -0.43 12.60
N GLU A 60 0.09 -1.47 12.52
CA GLU A 60 -1.31 -1.43 12.98
C GLU A 60 -1.39 -1.23 14.49
N LYS A 61 -0.53 -1.92 15.26
CA LYS A 61 -0.46 -1.74 16.73
C LYS A 61 -0.03 -0.33 17.13
N GLU A 62 0.81 0.31 16.31
CA GLU A 62 1.22 1.70 16.49
C GLU A 62 0.20 2.71 15.91
N ASN A 63 -0.93 2.24 15.36
CA ASN A 63 -1.96 3.05 14.71
C ASN A 63 -1.45 3.91 13.52
N LEU A 64 -0.38 3.43 12.87
CA LEU A 64 0.29 4.12 11.76
C LEU A 64 -0.19 3.67 10.38
N VAL A 65 -0.91 2.55 10.28
CA VAL A 65 -1.41 2.05 8.99
C VAL A 65 -2.59 2.90 8.51
N LYS A 66 -2.52 3.35 7.25
CA LYS A 66 -3.62 3.97 6.52
C LYS A 66 -3.92 3.10 5.30
N GLN A 67 -4.98 2.30 5.41
CA GLN A 67 -5.41 1.39 4.35
C GLN A 67 -6.21 2.14 3.28
N ILE A 68 -5.93 1.82 2.02
CA ILE A 68 -6.58 2.36 0.84
C ILE A 68 -7.06 1.19 -0.01
N ASP A 69 -8.36 1.15 -0.28
CA ASP A 69 -8.97 0.13 -1.13
C ASP A 69 -8.84 0.53 -2.61
N VAL A 70 -7.96 -0.17 -3.33
CA VAL A 70 -7.62 0.10 -4.73
C VAL A 70 -8.51 -0.68 -5.70
N ALA A 71 -9.41 -1.53 -5.20
CA ALA A 71 -10.38 -2.23 -6.03
C ALA A 71 -11.58 -1.32 -6.35
N ASN A 72 -12.01 -0.49 -5.40
CA ASN A 72 -13.14 0.43 -5.56
C ASN A 72 -12.73 1.84 -6.03
N ASP A 73 -11.49 2.28 -5.75
CA ASP A 73 -10.95 3.57 -6.19
C ASP A 73 -10.29 3.49 -7.59
N VAL A 74 -11.04 3.05 -8.60
CA VAL A 74 -10.52 2.74 -9.95
C VAL A 74 -10.07 3.99 -10.74
N VAL A 75 -10.51 5.19 -10.33
CA VAL A 75 -10.05 6.44 -10.93
C VAL A 75 -8.73 6.84 -10.26
N GLU A 76 -7.64 6.89 -11.02
CA GLU A 76 -6.30 7.24 -10.52
C GLU A 76 -6.29 8.57 -9.74
N GLU A 77 -7.10 9.53 -10.17
CA GLU A 77 -7.28 10.82 -9.49
C GLU A 77 -7.86 10.67 -8.07
N ASN A 78 -8.78 9.72 -7.86
CA ASN A 78 -9.35 9.43 -6.54
C ASN A 78 -8.31 8.78 -5.63
N LEU A 79 -7.50 7.86 -6.16
CA LEU A 79 -6.47 7.19 -5.38
C LEU A 79 -5.38 8.17 -4.94
N PHE A 80 -4.91 9.01 -5.86
CA PHE A 80 -3.93 10.04 -5.57
C PHE A 80 -4.46 11.03 -4.53
N SER A 81 -5.68 11.55 -4.73
CA SER A 81 -6.32 12.48 -3.81
C SER A 81 -6.51 11.87 -2.42
N ARG A 82 -6.96 10.60 -2.33
CA ARG A 82 -7.14 9.88 -1.07
C ARG A 82 -5.82 9.69 -0.34
N SER A 83 -4.76 9.30 -1.05
CA SER A 83 -3.42 9.15 -0.47
C SER A 83 -2.88 10.48 0.07
N ALA A 84 -3.05 11.58 -0.67
CA ALA A 84 -2.66 12.92 -0.25
C ALA A 84 -3.41 13.38 1.01
N VAL A 85 -4.74 13.19 1.04
CA VAL A 85 -5.57 13.53 2.21
C VAL A 85 -5.13 12.75 3.45
N LEU A 86 -4.88 11.45 3.32
CA LEU A 86 -4.42 10.62 4.46
C LEU A 86 -3.05 11.04 4.98
N MET A 87 -2.14 11.45 4.08
CA MET A 87 -0.83 11.99 4.47
C MET A 87 -0.96 13.33 5.19
N ILE A 88 -1.79 14.26 4.69
CA ILE A 88 -2.01 15.58 5.31
C ILE A 88 -2.62 15.42 6.70
N ILE A 89 -3.65 14.58 6.86
CA ILE A 89 -4.28 14.32 8.17
C ILE A 89 -3.26 13.74 9.16
N SER A 90 -2.43 12.80 8.71
CA SER A 90 -1.39 12.18 9.56
C SER A 90 -0.36 13.22 10.01
N PHE A 91 0.06 14.11 9.10
CA PHE A 91 0.97 15.21 9.41
C PHE A 91 0.39 16.19 10.44
N LEU A 92 -0.86 16.61 10.25
CA LEU A 92 -1.53 17.56 11.14
C LEU A 92 -1.71 16.97 12.54
N ASN A 93 -2.20 15.73 12.64
CA ASN A 93 -2.39 15.06 13.94
C ASN A 93 -1.08 14.91 14.73
N LEU A 94 0.04 14.61 14.05
CA LEU A 94 1.35 14.55 14.71
C LEU A 94 1.82 15.93 15.18
N SER A 95 1.54 16.98 14.41
CA SER A 95 1.95 18.34 14.73
C SER A 95 1.15 18.91 15.91
N PHE A 96 -0.16 18.65 15.97
CA PHE A 96 -1.00 19.07 17.10
C PHE A 96 -0.66 18.35 18.41
N ASN A 97 -0.40 17.03 18.38
CA ASN A 97 -0.01 16.27 19.58
C ASN A 97 1.36 16.65 20.15
N LYS A 98 2.19 17.41 19.41
CA LYS A 98 3.47 17.95 19.91
C LYS A 98 3.34 19.35 20.53
N LEU A 99 2.19 20.01 20.36
CA LEU A 99 1.94 21.39 20.78
C LEU A 99 1.12 21.50 22.08
N VAL A 100 0.65 20.38 22.63
CA VAL A 100 -0.06 20.25 23.92
C VAL A 100 0.75 19.34 24.82
#